data_AF-A0A2D4LKZ3-F1
#
_entry.id   AF-A0A2D4LKZ3-F1
#
_cell.length_a   1.000
_cell.length_b   1.000
_cell.length_c   1.000
_cell.angle_alpha   90.00
_cell.angle_beta   90.00
_cell.angle_gamma   90.00
#
_symmetry.space_group_name_H-M   'P 1'
#
loop_
_entity.id
_entity.type
_entity.pdbx_description
1 polymer ?
#
loop_
_entity_poly.entity_id
_entity_poly.type
_entity_poly.pdbx_seq_one_letter_code
_entity_poly.pdbx_strand_id
1 'polypeptide(L)'
;FTGMTREKALNAITQQAKNKNIGGFLTSNKLKDWLISRQRYWGTPIPIIHCQNCGTVPVPYDDLPVQLPNIISFKEKGVSPLLSISHWVNCPCPRPCLMAYQISPNGME
;
A
#
# COMPACT_ATOMS: atom_id res chain seq x y z
N PHE A 1 30.56 -22.46 20.02
CA PHE A 1 30.73 -20.98 20.03
C PHE A 1 31.81 -20.52 21.01
N THR A 2 32.16 -21.30 22.03
CA THR A 2 33.27 -21.00 22.96
C THR A 2 34.60 -20.82 22.22
N GLY A 3 35.39 -19.80 22.62
CA GLY A 3 36.68 -19.47 21.99
C GLY A 3 36.59 -18.59 20.74
N MET A 4 35.38 -18.28 20.25
CA MET A 4 35.19 -17.33 19.14
C MET A 4 35.16 -15.89 19.66
N THR A 5 35.58 -14.93 18.83
CA THR A 5 35.32 -13.51 19.08
C THR A 5 33.81 -13.24 19.00
N ARG A 6 33.35 -12.18 19.67
CA ARG A 6 31.92 -11.79 19.72
C ARG A 6 31.28 -11.75 18.33
N GLU A 7 31.93 -11.12 17.35
CA GLU A 7 31.41 -11.02 15.98
C GLU A 7 31.29 -12.39 15.30
N LYS A 8 32.32 -13.23 15.43
CA LYS A 8 32.32 -14.58 14.85
C LYS A 8 31.24 -15.46 15.50
N ALA A 9 31.08 -15.37 16.81
CA ALA A 9 30.05 -16.08 17.54
C ALA A 9 28.65 -15.63 17.11
N LEU A 10 28.42 -14.32 16.97
CA LEU A 10 27.12 -13.78 16.54
C LEU A 10 26.75 -14.27 15.14
N ASN A 11 27.68 -14.21 14.18
CA ASN A 11 27.46 -14.73 12.83
C ASN A 11 27.20 -16.25 12.80
N ALA A 12 27.95 -17.02 13.59
CA ALA A 12 27.77 -18.47 13.64
C ALA A 12 26.42 -18.87 14.26
N ILE A 13 25.95 -18.14 15.28
CA ILE A 13 24.65 -18.38 15.93
C ILE A 13 23.51 -18.02 14.98
N THR A 14 23.55 -16.84 14.34
CA THR A 14 22.50 -16.41 13.41
C THR A 14 22.42 -17.31 12.18
N GLN A 15 23.56 -17.79 11.68
CA GLN A 15 23.61 -18.75 10.58
C GLN A 15 23.04 -20.12 10.98
N GLN A 16 23.33 -20.60 12.19
CA GLN A 16 22.71 -21.83 12.70
C GLN A 16 21.20 -21.70 12.87
N ALA A 17 20.72 -20.55 13.37
CA ALA A 17 19.28 -20.28 13.49
C ALA A 17 18.58 -20.26 12.12
N LYS A 18 19.23 -19.67 11.11
CA LYS A 18 18.76 -19.66 9.71
C LYS A 18 18.68 -21.07 9.13
N ASN A 19 19.72 -21.89 9.34
CA ASN A 19 19.73 -23.29 8.87
C ASN A 19 18.65 -24.15 9.53
N LYS A 20 18.23 -23.80 10.75
CA LYS A 20 17.16 -24.49 11.48
C LYS A 20 15.76 -23.90 11.23
N ASN A 21 15.63 -22.84 10.40
CA ASN A 21 14.38 -22.13 10.13
C ASN A 21 13.67 -21.58 11.40
N ILE A 22 14.41 -21.19 12.43
CA ILE A 22 13.87 -20.66 13.71
C ILE A 22 14.19 -19.17 13.93
N GLY A 23 14.68 -18.48 12.91
CA GLY A 23 15.11 -17.08 12.98
C GLY A 23 16.37 -16.83 12.16
N GLY A 24 17.11 -15.77 12.47
CA GLY A 24 18.32 -15.43 11.73
C GLY A 24 18.92 -14.10 12.16
N PHE A 25 19.29 -13.28 11.17
CA PHE A 25 19.87 -11.98 11.42
C PHE A 25 18.89 -11.03 12.09
N LEU A 26 19.41 -10.16 12.97
CA LEU A 26 18.63 -9.12 13.60
C LEU A 26 18.15 -8.12 12.54
N THR A 27 16.84 -7.91 12.47
CA THR A 27 16.27 -6.79 11.72
C THR A 27 16.17 -5.59 12.64
N SER A 28 16.43 -4.39 12.10
CA SER A 28 16.27 -3.14 12.86
C SER A 28 14.81 -2.97 13.28
N ASN A 29 14.54 -2.84 14.58
CA ASN A 29 13.19 -2.54 15.11
C ASN A 29 12.80 -1.06 14.98
N LYS A 30 13.77 -0.21 14.58
CA LYS A 30 13.60 1.24 14.41
C LYS A 30 12.91 1.59 13.10
N LEU A 31 13.13 0.79 12.05
CA LEU A 31 12.44 0.98 10.78
C LEU A 31 10.96 0.61 10.97
N LYS A 32 10.09 1.49 10.47
CA LYS A 32 8.64 1.31 10.43
C LYS A 32 8.21 1.31 8.98
N ASP A 33 7.09 0.65 8.71
CA ASP A 33 6.48 0.69 7.39
C ASP A 33 6.16 2.13 7.01
N TRP A 34 6.38 2.45 5.73
CA TRP A 34 6.11 3.78 5.23
C TRP A 34 4.62 3.91 4.90
N LEU A 35 3.92 4.71 5.71
CA LEU A 35 2.53 5.05 5.45
C LEU A 35 2.48 6.09 4.34
N ILE A 36 2.22 5.67 3.11
CA ILE A 36 2.19 6.53 1.90
C ILE A 36 0.83 7.16 1.61
N SER A 37 -0.26 6.53 2.08
CA SER A 37 -1.63 6.98 1.80
C SER A 37 -1.98 8.25 2.59
N ARG A 38 -2.56 9.25 1.93
CA ARG A 38 -2.99 10.53 2.53
C ARG A 38 -4.42 10.87 2.12
N GLN A 39 -5.23 11.33 3.08
CA GLN A 39 -6.57 11.88 2.83
C GLN A 39 -6.48 13.32 2.31
N ARG A 40 -5.81 13.52 1.17
CA ARG A 40 -5.60 14.82 0.52
C ARG A 40 -5.98 14.72 -0.95
N TYR A 41 -6.51 15.80 -1.50
CA TYR A 41 -6.80 15.91 -2.93
C TYR A 41 -5.52 16.10 -3.77
N TRP A 42 -4.60 16.95 -3.31
CA TRP A 42 -3.40 17.29 -4.08
C TRP A 42 -2.28 16.26 -3.86
N GLY A 43 -2.41 15.12 -4.53
CA GLY A 43 -1.44 14.03 -4.53
C GLY A 43 -1.74 13.04 -5.66
N THR A 44 -0.80 12.14 -5.95
CA THR A 44 -0.98 11.16 -7.03
C THR A 44 -2.05 10.14 -6.62
N PRO A 45 -3.13 9.93 -7.40
CA PRO A 45 -4.12 8.91 -7.08
C PRO A 45 -3.50 7.52 -6.94
N ILE A 46 -3.89 6.78 -5.91
CA ILE A 46 -3.44 5.39 -5.73
C ILE A 46 -4.17 4.52 -6.77
N PRO A 47 -3.46 3.83 -7.69
CA PRO A 47 -4.06 3.05 -8.78
C PRO A 47 -4.57 1.68 -8.29
N ILE A 48 -5.47 1.73 -7.31
CA ILE A 48 -6.08 0.58 -6.67
C ILE A 48 -7.59 0.75 -6.71
N ILE A 49 -8.28 -0.32 -7.10
CA ILE A 49 -9.72 -0.46 -7.13
C ILE A 49 -10.15 -1.40 -6.00
N HIS A 50 -11.12 -0.97 -5.21
CA HIS A 50 -11.74 -1.78 -4.17
C HIS A 50 -12.98 -2.48 -4.70
N CYS A 51 -12.86 -3.79 -4.89
CA CYS A 51 -13.93 -4.66 -5.37
C CYS A 51 -14.55 -5.48 -4.23
N GLN A 52 -15.88 -5.46 -4.08
CA GLN A 52 -16.56 -6.26 -3.04
C GLN A 52 -16.33 -7.77 -3.20
N ASN A 53 -16.25 -8.27 -4.44
CA ASN A 53 -16.04 -9.70 -4.72
C ASN A 53 -14.56 -10.12 -4.83
N CYS A 54 -13.69 -9.27 -5.40
CA CYS A 54 -12.28 -9.59 -5.69
C CYS A 54 -11.29 -9.00 -4.67
N GLY A 55 -11.75 -8.14 -3.75
CA GLY A 55 -10.90 -7.39 -2.85
C GLY A 55 -10.14 -6.26 -3.53
N THR A 56 -8.88 -6.08 -3.16
CA THR A 56 -8.01 -5.01 -3.69
C THR A 56 -7.42 -5.42 -5.03
N VAL A 57 -7.72 -4.66 -6.09
CA VAL A 57 -7.31 -4.97 -7.47
C VAL A 57 -6.55 -3.78 -8.04
N PRO A 58 -5.40 -3.98 -8.71
CA PRO A 58 -4.69 -2.89 -9.37
C PRO A 58 -5.45 -2.41 -10.61
N VAL A 59 -5.33 -1.11 -10.90
CA VAL A 59 -5.74 -0.55 -12.19
C VAL A 59 -4.85 -1.16 -13.30
N PRO A 60 -5.41 -1.56 -14.46
CA PRO A 60 -4.63 -2.04 -15.60
C PRO A 60 -3.59 -1.01 -16.07
N TYR A 61 -2.44 -1.48 -16.56
CA TYR A 61 -1.38 -0.59 -17.03
C TYR A 61 -1.82 0.34 -18.16
N ASP A 62 -2.68 -0.15 -19.06
CA ASP A 62 -3.20 0.62 -20.20
C ASP A 62 -4.13 1.76 -19.78
N ASP A 63 -4.71 1.68 -18.57
CA ASP A 63 -5.60 2.69 -18.00
C ASP A 63 -4.85 3.72 -17.13
N LEU A 64 -3.52 3.61 -17.04
CA LEU A 64 -2.68 4.60 -16.37
C LEU A 64 -2.35 5.78 -17.30
N PRO A 65 -2.26 7.01 -16.77
CA PRO A 65 -2.41 7.39 -15.36
C PRO A 65 -3.86 7.62 -14.93
N VAL A 66 -4.17 7.28 -13.67
CA VAL A 66 -5.43 7.71 -13.04
C VAL A 66 -5.35 9.22 -12.77
N GLN A 67 -6.12 10.00 -13.52
CA GLN A 67 -6.11 11.47 -13.45
C GLN A 67 -7.02 11.97 -12.33
N LEU A 68 -6.63 13.06 -11.65
CA LEU A 68 -7.46 13.72 -10.65
C LEU A 68 -8.66 14.42 -11.31
N PRO A 69 -9.85 14.41 -10.66
CA PRO A 69 -11.02 15.10 -11.17
C PRO A 69 -10.89 16.61 -10.92
N ASN A 70 -11.23 17.45 -11.90
CA ASN A 70 -11.16 18.89 -11.72
C ASN A 70 -12.30 19.38 -10.81
N ILE A 71 -11.97 19.81 -9.59
CA ILE A 71 -12.95 20.31 -8.61
C ILE A 71 -12.62 21.71 -8.10
N ILE A 72 -13.67 22.50 -7.88
CA ILE A 72 -13.60 23.92 -7.48
C ILE A 72 -13.82 24.09 -5.97
N SER A 73 -14.44 23.11 -5.29
CA SER A 73 -14.86 23.27 -3.88
C SER A 73 -14.60 22.02 -3.04
N PHE A 74 -13.83 22.19 -1.95
CA PHE A 74 -13.56 21.18 -0.94
C PHE A 74 -14.54 21.36 0.22
N LYS A 75 -15.60 20.57 0.28
CA LYS A 75 -16.70 20.77 1.25
C LYS A 75 -16.49 20.07 2.60
N GLU A 76 -15.71 18.99 2.65
CA GLU A 76 -15.62 18.13 3.84
C GLU A 76 -14.23 18.18 4.49
N LYS A 77 -14.21 18.34 5.83
CA LYS A 77 -13.00 18.33 6.65
C LYS A 77 -12.79 16.95 7.28
N GLY A 78 -11.59 16.39 7.17
CA GLY A 78 -11.19 15.15 7.85
C GLY A 78 -11.38 13.86 7.05
N VAL A 79 -12.07 13.91 5.92
CA VAL A 79 -12.24 12.79 4.98
C VAL A 79 -11.62 13.17 3.63
N SER A 80 -11.18 12.20 2.82
CA SER A 80 -10.60 12.54 1.52
C SER A 80 -11.63 13.25 0.64
N PRO A 81 -11.32 14.42 0.06
CA PRO A 81 -12.25 15.14 -0.80
C PRO A 81 -12.73 14.33 -2.02
N LEU A 82 -11.93 13.36 -2.46
CA LEU A 82 -12.25 12.49 -3.60
C LEU A 82 -13.44 11.57 -3.33
N LEU A 83 -13.72 11.21 -2.07
CA LEU A 83 -14.87 10.36 -1.71
C LEU A 83 -16.21 10.97 -2.12
N SER A 84 -16.32 12.30 -2.08
CA SER A 84 -17.54 13.02 -2.41
C SER A 84 -17.86 13.00 -3.92
N ILE A 85 -16.92 12.57 -4.76
CA ILE A 85 -16.98 12.67 -6.22
C ILE A 85 -17.37 11.32 -6.81
N SER A 86 -18.67 11.01 -6.77
CA SER A 86 -19.21 9.71 -7.19
C SER A 86 -18.82 9.31 -8.62
N HIS A 87 -18.77 10.25 -9.57
CA HIS A 87 -18.40 9.95 -10.97
C HIS A 87 -16.93 9.59 -11.16
N TRP A 88 -16.05 9.98 -10.24
CA TRP A 88 -14.62 9.67 -10.30
C TRP A 88 -14.28 8.42 -9.51
N VAL A 89 -14.89 8.26 -8.33
CA VAL A 89 -14.67 7.09 -7.47
C VAL A 89 -15.23 5.83 -8.13
N ASN A 90 -16.39 5.91 -8.80
CA ASN A 90 -17.04 4.73 -9.35
C ASN A 90 -16.40 4.29 -10.68
N CYS A 91 -15.90 3.05 -10.73
CA CYS A 91 -15.34 2.44 -11.93
C CYS A 91 -15.73 0.95 -12.04
N PRO A 92 -15.71 0.35 -13.26
CA PRO A 92 -15.87 -1.10 -13.41
C PRO A 92 -14.62 -1.84 -12.91
N CYS A 93 -14.80 -3.08 -12.43
CA CYS A 93 -13.65 -3.90 -12.04
C CYS A 93 -13.02 -4.46 -13.31
N PRO A 94 -11.69 -4.44 -13.42
CA PRO A 94 -10.98 -5.06 -14.54
C PRO A 94 -11.08 -6.60 -14.55
N ARG A 95 -11.64 -7.21 -13.50
CA ARG A 95 -11.94 -8.64 -13.43
C ARG A 95 -13.40 -8.92 -13.83
N PRO A 96 -13.72 -10.13 -14.33
CA PRO A 96 -15.06 -10.48 -14.82
C PRO A 96 -16.05 -10.74 -13.67
N CYS A 97 -16.38 -9.72 -12.88
CA CYS A 97 -17.28 -9.82 -11.73
C CYS A 97 -18.45 -8.82 -11.73
N LEU A 98 -18.58 -7.96 -12.76
CA LEU A 98 -19.79 -7.18 -13.16
C LEU A 98 -20.49 -6.31 -12.09
N MET A 99 -19.88 -5.99 -10.96
CA MET A 99 -20.48 -5.13 -9.91
C MET A 99 -19.97 -3.67 -9.98
N ALA A 100 -20.39 -2.82 -9.04
CA ALA A 100 -19.92 -1.44 -8.90
C ALA A 100 -18.76 -1.35 -7.89
N TYR A 101 -17.75 -0.51 -8.17
CA TYR A 101 -16.49 -0.47 -7.43
C TYR A 101 -15.94 0.93 -7.24
N GLN A 102 -15.04 1.09 -6.28
CA GLN A 102 -14.50 2.38 -5.86
C GLN A 102 -12.97 2.45 -6.03
N ILE A 103 -12.47 3.44 -6.78
CA ILE A 103 -11.03 3.79 -6.79
C ILE A 103 -10.65 4.24 -5.38
N SER A 104 -9.44 3.89 -4.94
CA SER A 104 -8.89 4.37 -3.67
C SER A 104 -8.99 5.91 -3.62
N PRO A 105 -9.72 6.47 -2.65
CA PRO A 105 -9.96 7.91 -2.61
C PRO A 105 -8.77 8.69 -2.05
N ASN A 106 -7.67 8.03 -1.70
CA ASN A 106 -6.50 8.67 -1.11
C ASN A 106 -5.42 8.89 -2.17
N GLY A 107 -4.68 9.99 -2.02
CA GLY A 107 -3.45 10.23 -2.77
C GLY A 107 -2.24 9.60 -2.09
N MET A 108 -1.18 9.37 -2.87
CA MET A 108 0.16 9.10 -2.35
C MET A 108 0.88 10.41 -2.02
N GLU A 109 1.71 10.38 -0.96
CA GLU A 109 2.71 11.42 -0.67
C GLU A 109 4.00 11.22 -1.46
#